data_AF-A0A833U151-F1
#
_entry.id   AF-A0A833U151-F1
#
_cell.length_a   1.000
_cell.length_b   1.000
_cell.length_c   1.000
_cell.angle_alpha   90.00
_cell.angle_beta   90.00
_cell.angle_gamma   90.00
#
_symmetry.space_group_name_H-M   'P 1'
#
loop_
_entity.id
_entity.type
_entity.pdbx_description
1 polymer ?
#
loop_
_entity_poly.entity_id
_entity_poly.type
_entity_poly.pdbx_seq_one_letter_code
_entity_poly.pdbx_strand_id
1 'polypeptide(L)'
;MKFNSFEEVMSYYKQYAKKCWFGVMTRRTEKREDGNVRYATLGCARGGKACNKTLNVARPLPTVKAECKAKINALKVDGKFSLTTVHNIHNHGLSPTKSRFFQCNREVSDSVKRIIDTKNLAGIRMNKSFGSLVVGVGGFENLPFLEKDYRNYIDKARHLRLGQGGLEGFKNIF
;
A
#
# COMPACT_ATOMS: atom_id res chain seq x y z
N MET A 1 20.73 -4.92 15.12
CA MET A 1 20.15 -3.69 14.55
C MET A 1 19.11 -3.14 15.52
N LYS A 2 19.18 -1.84 15.85
CA LYS A 2 18.29 -1.18 16.82
C LYS A 2 17.58 0.02 16.16
N PHE A 3 16.33 0.27 16.52
CA PHE A 3 15.47 1.34 16.00
C PHE A 3 14.76 2.05 17.14
N ASN A 4 14.45 3.33 16.97
CA ASN A 4 13.77 4.12 17.99
C ASN A 4 12.25 3.95 17.95
N SER A 5 11.68 3.70 16.76
CA SER A 5 10.23 3.52 16.59
C SER A 5 9.87 2.29 15.75
N PHE A 6 8.59 1.90 15.82
CA PHE A 6 8.05 0.86 14.95
C PHE A 6 7.99 1.32 13.48
N GLU A 7 7.75 2.61 13.22
CA GLU A 7 7.77 3.12 11.84
C GLU A 7 9.15 2.99 11.20
N GLU A 8 10.23 3.21 11.96
CA GLU A 8 11.59 3.01 11.46
C GLU A 8 11.83 1.55 11.06
N VAL A 9 11.43 0.59 11.90
CA VAL A 9 11.51 -0.85 11.59
C VAL A 9 10.72 -1.17 10.32
N MET A 10 9.50 -0.63 10.20
CA MET A 10 8.64 -0.83 9.05
C MET A 10 9.27 -0.25 7.78
N SER A 11 9.79 0.98 7.86
CA SER A 11 10.45 1.66 6.74
C SER A 11 11.67 0.88 6.27
N TYR A 12 12.52 0.44 7.21
CA TYR A 12 13.68 -0.39 6.92
C TYR A 12 13.29 -1.68 6.18
N TYR A 13 12.30 -2.41 6.68
CA TYR A 13 11.89 -3.66 6.05
C TYR A 13 11.19 -3.45 4.71
N LYS A 14 10.43 -2.35 4.53
CA LYS A 14 9.87 -1.96 3.23
C LYS A 14 10.97 -1.68 2.20
N GLN A 15 12.02 -0.95 2.58
CA GLN A 15 13.15 -0.68 1.68
C GLN A 15 13.87 -1.97 1.30
N TYR A 16 14.11 -2.86 2.27
CA TYR A 16 14.68 -4.18 2.04
C TYR A 16 13.81 -5.01 1.08
N ALA A 17 12.50 -5.06 1.32
CA ALA A 17 11.55 -5.79 0.49
C ALA A 17 11.44 -5.22 -0.92
N LYS A 18 11.58 -3.89 -1.08
CA LYS A 18 11.65 -3.24 -2.39
C LYS A 18 12.88 -3.72 -3.17
N LYS A 19 14.05 -3.78 -2.55
CA LYS A 19 15.28 -4.34 -3.15
C LYS A 19 15.18 -5.83 -3.47
N CYS A 20 14.45 -6.58 -2.62
CA CYS A 20 14.25 -8.02 -2.78
C CYS A 20 12.94 -8.38 -3.52
N TRP A 21 12.26 -7.38 -4.09
CA TRP A 21 11.10 -7.54 -4.98
C TRP A 21 9.89 -8.30 -4.39
N PHE A 22 9.61 -8.11 -3.10
CA PHE A 22 8.39 -8.60 -2.45
C PHE A 22 7.62 -7.48 -1.74
N GLY A 23 6.33 -7.72 -1.49
CA GLY A 23 5.51 -6.83 -0.68
C GLY A 23 5.58 -7.16 0.81
N VAL A 24 5.52 -6.13 1.67
CA VAL A 24 5.49 -6.27 3.13
C VAL A 24 4.07 -6.14 3.66
N MET A 25 3.76 -6.93 4.68
CA MET A 25 2.50 -6.85 5.43
C MET A 25 2.77 -7.07 6.91
N THR A 26 2.11 -6.30 7.77
CA THR A 26 2.09 -6.55 9.22
C THR A 26 1.26 -7.80 9.51
N ARG A 27 1.84 -8.80 10.16
CA ARG A 27 1.12 -10.04 10.54
C ARG A 27 0.54 -9.98 11.94
N ARG A 28 1.34 -9.49 12.88
CA ARG A 28 0.97 -9.41 14.30
C ARG A 28 1.62 -8.18 14.88
N THR A 29 0.86 -7.44 15.68
CA THR A 29 1.38 -6.37 16.54
C THR A 29 0.80 -6.61 17.92
N GLU A 30 1.66 -6.54 18.92
CA GLU A 30 1.29 -6.62 20.31
C GLU A 30 1.57 -5.27 20.95
N LYS A 31 0.54 -4.67 21.53
CA LYS A 31 0.60 -3.37 22.19
C LYS A 31 0.50 -3.59 23.70
N ARG A 32 1.18 -2.76 24.49
CA ARG A 32 0.96 -2.66 25.94
C ARG A 32 -0.34 -1.91 26.23
N GLU A 33 -0.76 -1.90 27.49
CA GLU A 33 -1.91 -1.11 27.96
C GLU A 33 -1.75 0.38 27.61
N ASP A 34 -0.53 0.91 27.65
CA ASP A 34 -0.18 2.28 27.23
C ASP A 34 -0.31 2.55 25.72
N GLY A 35 -0.84 1.60 24.93
CA GLY A 35 -0.97 1.70 23.47
C GLY A 35 0.33 1.51 22.67
N ASN A 36 1.48 1.49 23.36
CA ASN A 36 2.80 1.33 22.75
C ASN A 36 3.05 -0.10 22.24
N VAL A 37 3.55 -0.23 21.00
CA VAL A 37 3.90 -1.53 20.40
C VAL A 37 5.10 -2.14 21.14
N ARG A 38 4.91 -3.32 21.74
CA ARG A 38 5.96 -4.11 22.38
C ARG A 38 6.61 -5.07 21.40
N TYR A 39 5.81 -5.70 20.56
CA TYR A 39 6.28 -6.74 19.64
C TYR A 39 5.57 -6.61 18.29
N ALA A 40 6.29 -6.81 17.21
CA ALA A 40 5.73 -6.78 15.86
C ALA A 40 6.35 -7.86 14.97
N THR A 41 5.50 -8.52 14.19
CA THR A 41 5.89 -9.44 13.13
C THR A 41 5.54 -8.82 11.78
N LEU A 42 6.55 -8.52 10.98
CA LEU A 42 6.39 -8.09 9.59
C LEU A 42 6.69 -9.27 8.67
N GLY A 43 5.85 -9.51 7.66
CA GLY A 43 5.97 -10.67 6.79
C GLY A 43 5.82 -10.33 5.32
N CYS A 44 6.09 -11.31 4.47
CA CYS A 44 5.73 -11.22 3.05
C CYS A 44 4.20 -11.07 2.91
N ALA A 45 3.76 -10.20 2.00
CA ALA A 45 2.35 -9.99 1.66
C ALA A 45 1.68 -11.25 1.08
N ARG A 46 2.46 -12.12 0.42
CA ARG A 46 2.03 -13.46 -0.02
C ARG A 46 2.02 -14.50 1.10
N GLY A 47 2.31 -14.09 2.33
CA GLY A 47 2.24 -14.95 3.51
C GLY A 47 0.81 -15.18 4.00
N GLY A 48 0.60 -16.36 4.61
CA GLY A 48 -0.70 -16.80 5.11
C GLY A 48 -1.44 -17.70 4.10
N LYS A 49 -2.50 -18.36 4.58
CA LYS A 49 -3.31 -19.26 3.76
C LYS A 49 -4.24 -18.47 2.84
N ALA A 50 -4.45 -18.99 1.64
CA ALA A 50 -5.50 -18.56 0.75
C ALA A 50 -6.85 -18.81 1.44
N CYS A 51 -7.58 -17.75 1.78
CA CYS A 51 -8.94 -17.88 2.30
C CYS A 51 -9.89 -17.53 1.15
N ASN A 52 -10.36 -18.55 0.43
CA ASN A 52 -11.40 -18.36 -0.59
C ASN A 52 -12.71 -18.06 0.13
N LYS A 53 -13.00 -16.78 0.33
CA LYS A 53 -14.31 -16.31 0.81
C LYS A 53 -15.36 -16.20 -0.30
N THR A 54 -15.06 -16.65 -1.51
CA THR A 54 -16.00 -16.66 -2.62
C THR A 54 -16.89 -17.90 -2.55
N LEU A 55 -18.18 -17.69 -2.28
CA LEU A 55 -19.24 -18.68 -2.49
C LEU A 55 -19.38 -19.08 -3.98
N ASN A 56 -18.88 -18.23 -4.88
CA ASN A 56 -18.94 -18.44 -6.33
C ASN A 56 -17.72 -19.24 -6.84
N VAL A 57 -17.86 -20.56 -6.92
CA VAL A 57 -16.82 -21.50 -7.38
C VAL A 57 -16.43 -21.26 -8.85
N ALA A 58 -17.34 -20.71 -9.66
CA ALA A 58 -17.11 -20.45 -11.08
C ALA A 58 -16.17 -19.26 -11.37
N ARG A 59 -15.92 -18.38 -10.39
CA ARG A 59 -15.03 -17.23 -10.52
C ARG A 59 -14.16 -17.06 -9.27
N PRO A 60 -13.18 -17.96 -9.05
CA PRO A 60 -12.26 -17.82 -7.94
C PRO A 60 -11.46 -16.53 -8.11
N LEU A 61 -11.42 -15.68 -7.08
CA LEU A 61 -10.47 -14.56 -7.08
C LEU A 61 -9.05 -15.15 -7.04
N PRO A 62 -8.11 -14.67 -7.88
CA PRO A 62 -6.73 -15.10 -7.83
C PRO A 62 -6.17 -14.89 -6.42
N THR A 63 -5.95 -15.98 -5.67
CA THR A 63 -5.48 -15.86 -4.30
C THR A 63 -3.97 -15.61 -4.32
N VAL A 64 -3.57 -14.37 -4.03
CA VAL A 64 -2.17 -13.93 -4.03
C VAL A 64 -1.36 -14.54 -2.86
N LYS A 65 -1.99 -15.34 -2.01
CA LYS A 65 -1.43 -15.97 -0.83
C LYS A 65 -0.76 -17.30 -1.21
N ALA A 66 0.53 -17.41 -0.93
CA ALA A 66 1.38 -18.56 -1.23
C ALA A 66 1.88 -19.25 0.05
N GLU A 67 1.28 -18.99 1.21
CA GLU A 67 1.75 -19.49 2.51
C GLU A 67 3.22 -19.18 2.81
N CYS A 68 3.75 -18.12 2.20
CA CYS A 68 5.14 -17.73 2.34
C CYS A 68 5.50 -17.54 3.81
N LYS A 69 6.61 -18.16 4.26
CA LYS A 69 7.07 -18.10 5.67
C LYS A 69 8.02 -16.93 5.93
N ALA A 70 8.40 -16.18 4.90
CA ALA A 70 9.29 -15.03 5.04
C ALA A 70 8.71 -13.97 6.00
N LYS A 71 9.46 -13.66 7.05
CA LYS A 71 9.08 -12.73 8.12
C LYS A 71 10.29 -12.21 8.89
N ILE A 72 10.11 -11.06 9.50
CA ILE A 72 10.96 -10.53 10.56
C ILE A 72 10.14 -10.29 11.81
N ASN A 73 10.76 -10.49 12.97
CA ASN A 73 10.19 -10.19 14.27
C ASN A 73 11.00 -9.05 14.89
N ALA A 74 10.30 -8.08 15.48
CA ALA A 74 10.88 -6.95 16.19
C ALA A 74 10.31 -6.89 17.61
N LEU A 75 11.18 -6.74 18.59
CA LEU A 75 10.83 -6.63 20.00
C LEU A 75 11.38 -5.32 20.56
N LYS A 76 10.57 -4.59 21.32
CA LYS A 76 10.98 -3.40 22.05
C LYS A 76 11.61 -3.79 23.39
N VAL A 77 12.90 -3.51 23.53
CA VAL A 77 13.72 -3.74 24.74
C VAL A 77 14.38 -2.41 25.10
N ASP A 78 14.25 -1.97 26.35
CA ASP A 78 14.82 -0.71 26.86
C ASP A 78 14.49 0.52 26.00
N GLY A 79 13.23 0.63 25.59
CA GLY A 79 12.75 1.75 24.77
C GLY A 79 13.08 1.66 23.28
N LYS A 80 13.94 0.74 22.83
CA LYS A 80 14.34 0.58 21.42
C LYS A 80 13.86 -0.75 20.83
N PHE A 81 13.49 -0.74 19.56
CA PHE A 81 13.17 -1.96 18.82
C PHE A 81 14.42 -2.65 18.34
N SER A 82 14.52 -3.96 18.59
CA SER A 82 15.57 -4.83 18.07
C SER A 82 14.96 -5.95 17.24
N LEU A 83 15.57 -6.27 16.11
CA LEU A 83 15.17 -7.44 15.31
C LEU A 83 15.61 -8.72 16.03
N THR A 84 14.67 -9.60 16.34
CA THR A 84 14.93 -10.85 17.07
C THR A 84 14.97 -12.07 16.16
N THR A 85 14.19 -12.08 15.10
CA THR A 85 14.14 -13.19 14.14
C THR A 85 14.08 -12.64 12.74
N VAL A 86 14.89 -13.19 11.84
CA VAL A 86 14.85 -12.89 10.42
C VAL A 86 14.76 -14.21 9.67
N HIS A 87 13.62 -14.44 9.03
CA HIS A 87 13.40 -15.59 8.15
C HIS A 87 13.15 -15.06 6.74
N ASN A 88 14.16 -15.14 5.87
CA ASN A 88 14.13 -14.54 4.54
C ASN A 88 13.92 -15.55 3.40
N ILE A 89 13.58 -16.80 3.73
CA ILE A 89 13.35 -17.82 2.70
C ILE A 89 11.94 -17.65 2.14
N HIS A 90 11.85 -17.43 0.83
CA HIS A 90 10.61 -17.32 0.07
C HIS A 90 10.35 -18.62 -0.71
N ASN A 91 9.09 -19.04 -0.76
CA ASN A 91 8.63 -20.21 -1.50
C ASN A 91 7.96 -19.84 -2.84
N HIS A 92 8.19 -18.61 -3.32
CA HIS A 92 7.64 -18.11 -4.57
C HIS A 92 8.68 -17.23 -5.26
N GLY A 93 8.58 -17.11 -6.59
CA GLY A 93 9.43 -16.20 -7.35
C GLY A 93 9.33 -14.76 -6.86
N LEU A 94 10.48 -14.10 -6.77
CA LEU A 94 10.65 -12.68 -6.52
C LEU A 94 10.89 -12.02 -7.88
N SER A 95 9.99 -11.13 -8.30
CA SER A 95 10.03 -10.56 -9.66
C SER A 95 10.12 -9.05 -9.58
N PRO A 96 11.21 -8.44 -10.07
CA PRO A 96 11.41 -6.99 -10.03
C PRO A 96 10.26 -6.21 -10.63
N THR A 97 9.80 -6.68 -11.79
CA THR A 97 8.67 -6.14 -12.55
C THR A 97 7.34 -6.20 -11.79
N LYS A 98 7.16 -7.18 -10.90
CA LYS A 98 5.90 -7.38 -10.18
C LYS A 98 5.82 -6.56 -8.89
N SER A 99 6.94 -5.99 -8.43
CA SER A 99 7.03 -5.26 -7.16
C SER A 99 6.11 -4.02 -7.10
N ARG A 100 5.99 -3.27 -8.21
CA ARG A 100 5.10 -2.09 -8.34
C ARG A 100 3.61 -2.44 -8.23
N PHE A 101 3.26 -3.70 -8.44
CA PHE A 101 1.88 -4.15 -8.33
C PHE A 101 1.50 -4.50 -6.90
N PHE A 102 2.41 -4.49 -5.93
CA PHE A 102 2.03 -4.65 -4.52
C PHE A 102 1.52 -3.34 -3.95
N GLN A 103 0.31 -3.34 -3.38
CA GLN A 103 -0.32 -2.16 -2.80
C GLN A 103 0.57 -1.45 -1.76
N CYS A 104 1.36 -2.20 -0.97
CA CYS A 104 2.29 -1.64 0.01
C CYS A 104 3.43 -0.81 -0.58
N ASN A 105 3.70 -0.98 -1.89
CA ASN A 105 4.74 -0.29 -2.63
C ASN A 105 4.17 0.83 -3.50
N ARG A 106 2.83 0.96 -3.55
CA ARG A 106 2.15 1.97 -4.37
C ARG A 106 1.85 3.20 -3.53
N GLU A 107 2.27 4.35 -4.01
CA GLU A 107 2.04 5.61 -3.34
C GLU A 107 1.84 6.73 -4.36
N VAL A 108 0.76 7.49 -4.19
CA VAL A 108 0.57 8.77 -4.87
C VAL A 108 1.03 9.83 -3.88
N SER A 109 2.24 10.35 -4.09
CA SER A 109 2.80 11.42 -3.25
C SER A 109 1.96 12.70 -3.33
N ASP A 110 1.99 13.52 -2.29
CA ASP A 110 1.18 14.76 -2.23
C ASP A 110 1.53 15.77 -3.33
N SER A 111 2.79 15.83 -3.76
CA SER A 111 3.21 16.63 -4.92
C SER A 111 2.48 16.20 -6.19
N VAL A 112 2.44 14.90 -6.45
CA VAL A 112 1.70 14.31 -7.58
C VAL A 112 0.20 14.56 -7.42
N LYS A 113 -0.38 14.39 -6.23
CA LYS A 113 -1.80 14.70 -5.98
C LYS A 113 -2.16 16.13 -6.40
N ARG A 114 -1.36 17.13 -6.01
CA ARG A 114 -1.55 18.53 -6.43
C ARG A 114 -1.57 18.68 -7.96
N ILE A 115 -0.63 18.03 -8.66
CA ILE A 115 -0.58 18.04 -10.12
C ILE A 115 -1.85 17.42 -10.72
N ILE A 116 -2.33 16.30 -10.15
CA ILE A 116 -3.57 15.64 -10.58
C ILE A 116 -4.77 16.58 -10.39
N ASP A 117 -4.85 17.25 -9.24
CA ASP A 117 -5.95 18.17 -8.93
C ASP A 117 -5.97 19.37 -9.85
N THR A 118 -4.82 19.99 -10.13
CA THR A 118 -4.70 21.10 -11.09
C THR A 118 -5.17 20.68 -12.49
N LYS A 119 -4.72 19.51 -12.97
CA LYS A 119 -5.12 19.00 -14.29
C LYS A 119 -6.61 18.65 -14.35
N ASN A 120 -7.16 18.09 -13.26
CA ASN A 120 -8.58 17.78 -13.17
C ASN A 120 -9.45 19.04 -13.10
N LEU A 121 -9.00 20.10 -12.39
CA LEU A 121 -9.67 21.41 -12.37
C LEU A 121 -9.63 22.10 -13.74
N ALA A 122 -8.52 21.98 -14.47
CA ALA A 122 -8.39 22.48 -15.84
C ALA A 122 -9.19 21.67 -16.88
N GLY A 123 -9.98 20.66 -16.46
CA GLY A 123 -10.79 19.84 -17.36
C GLY A 123 -9.98 18.89 -18.25
N ILE A 124 -8.69 18.68 -17.97
CA ILE A 124 -7.84 17.80 -18.79
C ILE A 124 -8.31 16.36 -18.64
N ARG A 125 -8.56 15.70 -19.79
CA ARG A 125 -9.00 14.32 -19.83
C ARG A 125 -7.99 13.39 -19.14
N MET A 126 -8.51 12.45 -18.34
CA MET A 126 -7.69 11.56 -17.49
C MET A 126 -6.61 10.81 -18.26
N ASN A 127 -6.90 10.31 -19.46
CA ASN A 127 -5.93 9.57 -20.28
C ASN A 127 -4.72 10.44 -20.67
N LYS A 128 -4.94 11.72 -21.00
CA LYS A 128 -3.88 12.68 -21.33
C LYS A 128 -3.11 13.10 -20.08
N SER A 129 -3.81 13.35 -18.99
CA SER A 129 -3.19 13.69 -17.71
C SER A 129 -2.30 12.56 -17.19
N PHE A 130 -2.80 11.32 -17.13
CA PHE A 130 -2.00 10.16 -16.72
C PHE A 130 -0.84 9.91 -17.68
N GLY A 131 -1.07 9.97 -19.00
CA GLY A 131 0.00 9.84 -19.99
C GLY A 131 1.12 10.86 -19.80
N SER A 132 0.79 12.12 -19.48
CA SER A 132 1.81 13.14 -19.20
C SER A 132 2.64 12.85 -17.94
N LEU A 133 2.06 12.21 -16.92
CA LEU A 133 2.81 11.78 -15.73
C LEU A 133 3.77 10.65 -16.06
N VAL A 134 3.32 9.68 -16.87
CA VAL A 134 4.14 8.56 -17.36
C VAL A 134 5.34 9.07 -18.17
N VAL A 135 5.10 10.01 -19.09
CA VAL A 135 6.18 10.64 -19.88
C VAL A 135 7.13 11.41 -18.96
N GLY A 136 6.61 12.17 -18.00
CA GLY A 136 7.43 12.96 -17.08
C GLY A 136 8.39 12.14 -16.21
N VAL A 137 8.05 10.88 -15.92
CA VAL A 137 8.93 9.94 -15.18
C VAL A 137 9.68 8.96 -16.11
N GLY A 138 9.57 9.12 -17.43
CA GLY A 138 10.29 8.33 -18.42
C GLY A 138 9.79 6.89 -18.58
N GLY A 139 8.52 6.60 -18.29
CA GLY A 139 7.93 5.27 -18.52
C GLY A 139 7.00 4.80 -17.41
N PHE A 140 6.18 3.78 -17.70
CA PHE A 140 5.24 3.21 -16.72
C PHE A 140 5.97 2.54 -15.57
N GLU A 141 7.17 2.05 -15.85
CA GLU A 141 8.00 1.31 -14.92
C GLU A 141 8.51 2.14 -13.74
N ASN A 142 8.65 3.45 -13.96
CA ASN A 142 9.18 4.41 -13.02
C ASN A 142 8.07 5.09 -12.20
N LEU A 143 6.80 4.88 -12.58
CA LEU A 143 5.67 5.46 -11.85
C LEU A 143 5.40 4.67 -10.55
N PRO A 144 5.35 5.32 -9.38
CA PRO A 144 5.18 4.64 -8.10
C PRO A 144 3.73 4.18 -7.83
N PHE A 145 2.82 4.35 -8.79
CA PHE A 145 1.41 3.95 -8.68
C PHE A 145 0.88 3.54 -10.06
N LEU A 146 -0.26 2.84 -10.09
CA LEU A 146 -0.90 2.43 -11.34
C LEU A 146 -2.01 3.38 -11.76
N GLU A 147 -2.44 3.27 -13.01
CA GLU A 147 -3.57 4.03 -13.54
C GLU A 147 -4.84 3.84 -12.69
N LYS A 148 -5.05 2.64 -12.15
CA LYS A 148 -6.16 2.37 -11.23
C LYS A 148 -6.09 3.23 -9.96
N ASP A 149 -4.91 3.44 -9.41
CA ASP A 149 -4.72 4.26 -8.20
C ASP A 149 -4.99 5.75 -8.50
N TYR A 150 -4.58 6.22 -9.68
CA TYR A 150 -4.90 7.54 -10.21
C TYR A 150 -6.41 7.77 -10.37
N ARG A 151 -7.12 6.82 -11.00
CA ARG A 151 -8.59 6.89 -11.16
C ARG A 151 -9.29 6.91 -9.82
N ASN A 152 -8.92 5.99 -8.91
CA ASN A 152 -9.45 5.94 -7.56
C ASN A 152 -9.27 7.26 -6.80
N TYR A 153 -8.15 7.95 -7.00
CA TYR A 153 -7.90 9.26 -6.39
C TYR A 153 -8.86 10.33 -6.92
N ILE A 154 -9.01 10.44 -8.24
CA ILE A 154 -9.92 11.42 -8.87
C ILE A 154 -11.37 11.16 -8.47
N ASP A 155 -11.81 9.91 -8.50
CA ASP A 155 -13.19 9.57 -8.13
C ASP A 155 -13.47 9.97 -6.68
N LYS A 156 -12.54 9.70 -5.75
CA LYS A 156 -12.64 10.19 -4.36
C LYS A 156 -12.68 11.71 -4.28
N ALA A 157 -11.81 12.41 -5.02
CA ALA A 157 -11.78 13.87 -5.04
C ALA A 157 -13.09 14.46 -5.58
N ARG A 158 -13.71 13.82 -6.58
CA ARG A 158 -15.03 14.21 -7.11
C ARG A 158 -16.14 13.97 -6.09
N HIS A 159 -16.16 12.82 -5.43
CA HIS A 159 -17.15 12.53 -4.39
C HIS A 159 -17.08 13.52 -3.22
N LEU A 160 -15.88 13.90 -2.78
CA LEU A 160 -15.71 14.90 -1.72
C LEU A 160 -16.24 16.29 -2.12
N ARG A 161 -16.03 16.71 -3.38
CA ARG A 161 -16.58 17.96 -3.91
C ARG A 161 -18.11 17.94 -4.01
N LEU A 162 -18.70 16.80 -4.40
CA LEU A 162 -20.15 16.64 -4.48
C LEU A 162 -20.81 16.53 -3.08
N GLY A 163 -20.10 15.99 -2.08
CA GLY A 163 -20.58 15.90 -0.69
C GLY A 163 -20.67 17.24 0.03
N GLN A 164 -19.90 18.26 -0.39
CA GLN A 164 -20.02 19.64 0.12
C GLN A 164 -21.28 20.36 -0.39
N GLY A 165 -21.81 19.97 -1.56
CA GLY A 165 -23.08 20.50 -2.10
C GLY A 165 -24.30 19.60 -1.84
N GLY A 166 -24.10 18.38 -1.32
CA GLY A 166 -25.17 17.40 -1.13
C GLY A 166 -26.07 17.62 0.09
N LEU A 167 -25.67 18.50 1.03
CA LEU A 167 -26.51 18.85 2.19
C LEU A 167 -27.39 20.08 1.98
N GLU A 168 -27.18 20.86 0.92
CA GLU A 168 -28.00 22.03 0.60
C GLU A 168 -29.09 21.73 -0.45
N GLY A 169 -29.01 20.60 -1.16
CA GLY A 169 -29.99 20.20 -2.18
C GLY A 169 -31.27 19.53 -1.67
N PHE A 170 -31.38 19.21 -0.38
CA PHE A 170 -32.54 18.51 0.19
C PHE A 170 -33.44 19.38 1.07
N LYS A 171 -33.23 20.70 1.15
CA LYS A 171 -34.08 21.61 1.94
C LYS A 171 -35.18 22.34 1.18
N ASN A 172 -35.34 22.13 -0.13
CA ASN A 172 -36.40 22.77 -0.93
C ASN A 172 -37.35 21.76 -1.60
N ILE A 173 -37.68 20.67 -0.92
CA ILE A 173 -38.85 19.84 -1.24
C ILE A 173 -39.48 19.42 0.09
N PHE A 174 -40.15 20.34 0.77
CA PHE A 174 -41.35 20.16 1.60
C PHE A 174 -41.90 21.54 1.96
#